data_AF-F3AH94-F1
#
_entry.id   AF-F3AH94-F1
#
_cell.length_a   1.000
_cell.length_b   1.000
_cell.length_c   1.000
_cell.angle_alpha   90.00
_cell.angle_beta   90.00
_cell.angle_gamma   90.00
#
_symmetry.space_group_name_H-M   'P 1'
#
loop_
_entity.id
_entity.type
_entity.pdbx_description
1 polymer ?
#
loop_
_entity_poly.entity_id
_entity_poly.type
_entity_poly.pdbx_seq_one_letter_code
_entity_poly.pdbx_strand_id
1 'polypeptide(L)'
;MRKNTKILNCLLLGICVALAALFIGFLAFDTKTEAVRNQKLTQEAKKTNEKEKVKDETAQEAKKEQTEEEETAEPQMPTGISFWGDEFFTKENELQYSSRVKLEEKLKAEGYILEYANKTLAGAGTLSIMKMAGVPQDDLDKYIEQHTVSAGWATPAVTETGIRDLTAEEMDRFDKEYIPIITMGYYGGWNRDPKELAEQQQKVLDTFGANKDKFIIVGVRPMDGSVNIPEYEKVMKETWGEHYISTIDVCTVTTTTADGQTQVAEALYEKLLELGYISK
;
A
#
# COMPACT_ATOMS: atom_id res chain seq x y z
N MET A 1 -40.39 1.69 -46.55
CA MET A 1 -39.88 1.66 -45.14
C MET A 1 -38.35 1.60 -44.99
N ARG A 2 -37.51 1.68 -46.05
CA ARG A 2 -36.04 1.46 -45.97
C ARG A 2 -35.16 2.73 -45.85
N LYS A 3 -35.72 3.93 -46.02
CA LYS A 3 -34.96 5.21 -45.97
C LYS A 3 -34.82 5.77 -44.55
N ASN A 4 -35.85 5.67 -43.70
CA ASN A 4 -35.81 6.16 -42.32
C ASN A 4 -34.82 5.37 -41.44
N THR A 5 -34.62 4.07 -41.70
CA THR A 5 -33.67 3.23 -40.95
C THR A 5 -32.22 3.63 -41.20
N LYS A 6 -31.88 4.06 -42.42
CA LYS A 6 -30.52 4.51 -42.73
C LYS A 6 -30.18 5.85 -42.08
N ILE A 7 -31.15 6.77 -42.03
CA ILE A 7 -31.00 8.07 -41.38
C ILE A 7 -30.87 7.88 -39.86
N LEU A 8 -31.71 7.03 -39.27
CA LEU A 8 -31.65 6.72 -37.84
C LEU A 8 -30.34 6.01 -37.45
N ASN A 9 -29.87 5.08 -38.28
CA ASN A 9 -28.59 4.40 -38.06
C ASN A 9 -27.39 5.37 -38.19
N CYS A 10 -27.41 6.30 -39.14
CA CYS A 10 -26.37 7.34 -39.23
C CYS A 10 -26.39 8.29 -38.02
N LEU A 11 -27.58 8.64 -37.52
CA LEU A 11 -27.75 9.46 -36.30
C LEU A 11 -27.21 8.73 -35.06
N LEU A 12 -27.56 7.46 -34.89
CA LEU A 12 -27.04 6.59 -33.82
C LEU A 12 -25.52 6.47 -33.87
N LEU A 13 -24.94 6.31 -35.07
CA LEU A 13 -23.49 6.22 -35.25
C LEU A 13 -22.80 7.53 -34.87
N GLY A 14 -23.39 8.69 -35.22
CA GLY A 14 -22.91 9.99 -34.78
C GLY A 14 -22.95 10.17 -33.25
N ILE A 15 -24.02 9.71 -32.60
CA ILE A 15 -24.15 9.74 -31.13
C ILE A 15 -23.12 8.81 -30.47
N CYS A 16 -22.90 7.60 -30.99
CA CYS A 16 -21.89 6.68 -30.46
C CYS A 16 -20.47 7.25 -30.56
N VAL A 17 -20.13 7.92 -31.67
CA VAL A 17 -18.82 8.57 -31.83
C VAL A 17 -18.67 9.74 -30.85
N ALA A 18 -19.72 10.54 -30.65
CA ALA A 18 -19.71 11.64 -29.67
C ALA A 18 -19.56 11.11 -28.23
N LEU A 19 -20.25 10.04 -27.87
CA LEU A 19 -20.13 9.39 -26.56
C LEU A 19 -18.74 8.81 -26.34
N ALA A 20 -18.16 8.14 -27.35
CA ALA A 20 -16.79 7.63 -27.27
C ALA A 20 -15.76 8.76 -27.08
N ALA A 21 -15.92 9.88 -27.80
CA ALA A 21 -15.05 11.05 -27.64
C ALA A 21 -15.19 11.69 -26.24
N LEU A 22 -16.41 11.77 -25.70
CA LEU A 22 -16.64 12.24 -24.33
C LEU A 22 -16.04 11.29 -23.29
N PHE A 23 -16.14 9.98 -23.49
CA PHE A 23 -15.58 8.98 -22.58
C PHE A 23 -14.04 9.01 -22.58
N ILE A 24 -13.41 9.13 -23.75
CA ILE A 24 -11.95 9.30 -23.87
C ILE A 24 -11.51 10.63 -23.23
N GLY A 25 -12.28 11.71 -23.42
CA GLY A 25 -12.02 12.99 -22.76
C GLY A 25 -12.11 12.91 -21.24
N PHE A 26 -13.08 12.16 -20.71
CA PHE A 26 -13.24 11.92 -19.27
C PHE A 26 -12.08 11.11 -18.69
N LEU A 27 -11.67 10.01 -19.34
CA LEU A 27 -10.52 9.21 -18.91
C LEU A 27 -9.20 10.00 -18.93
N ALA A 28 -8.98 10.84 -19.95
CA ALA A 28 -7.81 11.71 -20.02
C ALA A 28 -7.83 12.83 -18.96
N PHE A 29 -9.02 13.30 -18.59
CA PHE A 29 -9.19 14.29 -17.53
C PHE A 29 -8.93 13.67 -16.15
N ASP A 30 -9.42 12.46 -15.90
CA ASP A 30 -9.25 11.74 -14.64
C ASP A 30 -7.78 11.42 -14.39
N THR A 31 -7.10 10.80 -15.36
CA THR A 31 -5.66 10.50 -15.29
C THR A 31 -4.80 11.76 -15.09
N LYS A 32 -5.15 12.88 -15.74
CA LYS A 32 -4.47 14.17 -15.53
C LYS A 32 -4.74 14.76 -14.14
N THR A 33 -5.95 14.59 -13.62
CA THR A 33 -6.32 15.06 -12.28
C THR A 33 -5.58 14.28 -11.21
N GLU A 34 -5.44 12.96 -11.38
CA GLU A 34 -4.65 12.10 -10.50
C GLU A 34 -3.15 12.42 -10.55
N ALA A 35 -2.58 12.62 -11.74
CA ALA A 35 -1.18 13.01 -11.88
C ALA A 35 -0.88 14.36 -11.20
N VAL A 36 -1.79 15.34 -11.32
CA VAL A 36 -1.68 16.64 -10.64
C VAL A 36 -1.83 16.49 -9.13
N ARG A 37 -2.71 15.60 -8.65
CA ARG A 37 -2.87 15.30 -7.22
C ARG A 37 -1.61 14.66 -6.64
N ASN A 38 -1.04 13.68 -7.32
CA ASN A 38 0.23 13.03 -6.93
C ASN A 38 1.39 14.04 -6.91
N GLN A 39 1.46 14.93 -7.90
CA GLN A 39 2.48 15.97 -7.95
C GLN A 39 2.32 17.00 -6.82
N LYS A 40 1.08 17.35 -6.45
CA LYS A 40 0.78 18.27 -5.35
C LYS A 40 1.16 17.67 -3.99
N LEU A 41 0.81 16.41 -3.75
CA LEU A 41 1.22 15.67 -2.54
C LEU A 41 2.74 15.59 -2.40
N THR A 42 3.44 15.35 -3.52
CA THR A 42 4.92 15.32 -3.56
C THR A 42 5.55 16.68 -3.23
N GLN A 43 4.91 17.78 -3.62
CA GLN A 43 5.41 19.14 -3.33
C GLN A 43 5.13 19.59 -1.90
N GLU A 44 4.01 19.17 -1.30
CA GLU A 44 3.66 19.50 0.08
C GLU A 44 4.59 18.75 1.07
N ALA A 45 4.99 17.52 0.77
CA ALA A 45 6.00 16.77 1.54
C ALA A 45 7.38 17.45 1.57
N LYS A 46 7.76 18.20 0.51
CA LYS A 46 9.08 18.86 0.42
C LYS A 46 9.20 20.15 1.21
N LYS A 47 8.09 20.83 1.55
CA LYS A 47 8.13 22.17 2.18
C LYS A 47 8.23 22.16 3.71
N THR A 48 7.98 21.03 4.36
CA THR A 48 7.89 20.95 5.82
C THR A 48 9.22 20.62 6.50
N ASN A 49 10.25 20.24 5.74
CA ASN A 49 11.55 19.76 6.26
C ASN A 49 12.58 20.86 6.66
N GLU A 50 12.22 22.15 6.64
CA GLU A 50 13.20 23.24 6.82
C GLU A 50 13.31 23.86 8.23
N LYS A 51 12.69 23.31 9.28
CA LYS A 51 12.88 23.87 10.64
C LYS A 51 13.09 22.81 11.72
N GLU A 52 14.34 22.81 12.19
CA GLU A 52 14.86 22.50 13.54
C GLU A 52 15.96 21.42 13.57
N LYS A 53 17.15 21.87 13.99
CA LYS A 53 18.34 21.09 14.35
C LYS A 53 18.83 21.65 15.68
N VAL A 54 19.16 20.78 16.65
CA VAL A 54 20.44 20.74 17.40
C VAL A 54 20.52 19.42 18.23
N LYS A 55 21.55 18.62 17.92
CA LYS A 55 22.54 17.80 18.71
C LYS A 55 22.14 17.11 20.04
N ASP A 56 22.67 15.94 20.46
CA ASP A 56 24.01 15.32 20.27
C ASP A 56 24.03 13.81 20.62
N GLU A 57 24.95 13.05 19.96
CA GLU A 57 25.93 12.01 20.42
C GLU A 57 25.60 11.00 21.58
N THR A 58 26.02 9.71 21.69
CA THR A 58 26.68 8.63 20.89
C THR A 58 26.68 7.31 21.74
N ALA A 59 26.78 6.14 21.08
CA ALA A 59 27.53 4.91 21.45
C ALA A 59 26.86 3.65 22.09
N GLN A 60 26.76 2.61 21.23
CA GLN A 60 27.28 1.21 21.33
C GLN A 60 26.68 0.13 22.26
N GLU A 61 25.98 -0.80 21.59
CA GLU A 61 26.11 -2.28 21.51
C GLU A 61 26.61 -3.13 22.70
N ALA A 62 25.83 -4.18 23.00
CA ALA A 62 26.33 -5.57 23.13
C ALA A 62 25.20 -6.62 23.02
N LYS A 63 25.34 -7.53 22.05
CA LYS A 63 24.56 -8.77 21.86
C LYS A 63 24.78 -9.76 23.02
N LYS A 64 23.74 -10.54 23.36
CA LYS A 64 23.85 -11.95 23.76
C LYS A 64 22.64 -12.73 23.26
N GLU A 65 22.93 -13.70 22.39
CA GLU A 65 22.03 -14.78 21.97
C GLU A 65 21.78 -15.72 23.15
N GLN A 66 20.53 -16.15 23.34
CA GLN A 66 20.20 -17.40 23.98
C GLN A 66 19.03 -18.05 23.26
N THR A 67 19.25 -19.30 22.88
CA THR A 67 18.36 -20.27 22.26
C THR A 67 17.20 -20.58 23.19
N GLU A 68 15.95 -20.52 22.69
CA GLU A 68 14.75 -20.92 23.44
C GLU A 68 14.09 -22.14 22.78
N GLU A 69 13.80 -23.13 23.63
CA GLU A 69 13.01 -24.31 23.34
C GLU A 69 11.57 -23.92 23.02
N GLU A 70 10.99 -24.61 22.03
CA GLU A 70 9.64 -24.38 21.54
C GLU A 70 8.61 -24.96 22.53
N GLU A 71 8.26 -24.16 23.54
CA GLU A 71 7.09 -24.39 24.39
C GLU A 71 5.86 -23.83 23.65
N THR A 72 4.87 -24.69 23.38
CA THR A 72 3.61 -24.31 22.74
C THR A 72 2.88 -23.27 23.59
N ALA A 73 3.14 -21.99 23.33
CA ALA A 73 2.58 -20.86 24.07
C ALA A 73 1.08 -20.72 23.78
N GLU A 74 0.29 -20.51 24.85
CA GLU A 74 -1.07 -19.97 24.72
C GLU A 74 -1.03 -18.71 23.83
N PRO A 75 -2.08 -18.43 23.02
CA PRO A 75 -2.08 -17.29 22.11
C PRO A 75 -1.96 -15.98 22.91
N GLN A 76 -0.74 -15.48 23.04
CA GLN A 76 -0.47 -14.19 23.63
C GLN A 76 -1.06 -13.12 22.73
N MET A 77 -1.90 -12.27 23.34
CA MET A 77 -2.40 -11.07 22.68
C MET A 77 -1.23 -10.23 22.17
N PRO A 78 -1.27 -9.74 20.93
CA PRO A 78 -0.20 -8.94 20.37
C PRO A 78 -0.06 -7.61 21.15
N THR A 79 1.16 -7.10 21.25
CA THR A 79 1.40 -5.77 21.85
C THR A 79 0.75 -4.67 21.00
N GLY A 80 0.78 -4.81 19.68
CA GLY A 80 0.26 -3.80 18.78
C GLY A 80 0.15 -4.27 17.34
N ILE A 81 -0.32 -3.35 16.50
CA ILE A 81 -0.49 -3.52 15.05
C ILE A 81 0.33 -2.44 14.34
N SER A 82 1.06 -2.83 13.30
CA SER A 82 1.85 -1.92 12.47
C SER A 82 1.30 -1.83 11.06
N PHE A 83 0.98 -0.63 10.61
CA PHE A 83 0.38 -0.36 9.30
C PHE A 83 1.44 0.13 8.33
N TRP A 84 1.75 -0.66 7.31
CA TRP A 84 2.79 -0.39 6.32
C TRP A 84 2.22 -0.21 4.93
N GLY A 85 2.87 0.62 4.10
CA GLY A 85 2.56 0.73 2.68
C GLY A 85 1.98 2.09 2.28
N ASP A 86 1.00 2.08 1.40
CA ASP A 86 0.47 3.27 0.74
C ASP A 86 -0.54 4.02 1.63
N GLU A 87 -0.42 5.35 1.68
CA GLU A 87 -1.44 6.25 2.25
C GLU A 87 -2.15 7.03 1.15
N PHE A 88 -3.48 7.04 1.16
CA PHE A 88 -4.31 7.63 0.10
C PHE A 88 -4.80 9.05 0.41
N PHE A 89 -4.68 9.49 1.66
CA PHE A 89 -5.13 10.80 2.11
C PHE A 89 -3.99 11.77 2.42
N THR A 90 -4.35 13.05 2.57
CA THR A 90 -3.43 14.03 3.18
C THR A 90 -3.33 13.77 4.68
N LYS A 91 -2.30 14.33 5.34
CA LYS A 91 -2.10 14.19 6.78
C LYS A 91 -3.32 14.60 7.62
N GLU A 92 -4.10 15.57 7.15
CA GLU A 92 -5.32 16.00 7.86
C GLU A 92 -6.45 14.99 7.70
N ASN A 93 -6.58 14.41 6.51
CA ASN A 93 -7.68 13.50 6.16
C ASN A 93 -7.39 12.04 6.54
N GLU A 94 -6.12 11.63 6.61
CA GLU A 94 -5.74 10.26 7.01
C GLU A 94 -6.23 9.96 8.43
N LEU A 95 -6.19 10.96 9.31
CA LEU A 95 -6.60 10.87 10.72
C LEU A 95 -8.11 10.67 10.88
N GLN A 96 -8.88 10.83 9.81
CA GLN A 96 -10.32 10.66 9.82
C GLN A 96 -10.78 9.45 9.00
N TYR A 97 -10.10 9.18 7.89
CA TYR A 97 -10.64 8.29 6.85
C TYR A 97 -9.78 7.08 6.54
N SER A 98 -8.50 7.01 6.96
CA SER A 98 -7.65 5.84 6.68
C SER A 98 -8.22 4.58 7.33
N SER A 99 -8.03 3.44 6.67
CA SER A 99 -8.42 2.12 7.18
C SER A 99 -7.74 1.81 8.52
N ARG A 100 -6.52 2.31 8.73
CA ARG A 100 -5.83 2.31 10.02
C ARG A 100 -6.71 2.91 11.11
N VAL A 101 -7.11 4.18 10.95
CA VAL A 101 -7.92 4.88 11.97
C VAL A 101 -9.25 4.17 12.20
N LYS A 102 -9.91 3.71 11.13
CA LYS A 102 -11.18 2.99 11.24
C LYS A 102 -11.02 1.66 11.98
N LEU A 103 -9.94 0.93 11.75
CA LEU A 103 -9.65 -0.31 12.46
C LEU A 103 -9.30 -0.03 13.92
N GLU A 104 -8.49 0.99 14.21
CA GLU A 104 -8.17 1.42 15.58
C GLU A 104 -9.43 1.77 16.38
N GLU A 105 -10.34 2.57 15.78
CA GLU A 105 -11.63 2.93 16.38
C GLU A 105 -12.45 1.68 16.71
N LYS A 106 -12.54 0.74 15.77
CA LYS A 106 -13.27 -0.51 15.94
C LYS A 106 -12.66 -1.39 17.05
N LEU A 107 -11.35 -1.58 17.06
CA LEU A 107 -10.64 -2.36 18.08
C LEU A 107 -10.82 -1.75 19.48
N LYS A 108 -10.69 -0.43 19.61
CA LYS A 108 -10.92 0.28 20.88
C LYS A 108 -12.37 0.12 21.35
N ALA A 109 -13.35 0.25 20.45
CA ALA A 109 -14.77 0.07 20.77
C ALA A 109 -15.09 -1.36 21.25
N GLU A 110 -14.36 -2.35 20.75
CA GLU A 110 -14.48 -3.77 21.16
C GLU A 110 -13.67 -4.12 22.42
N GLY A 111 -12.98 -3.14 23.02
CA GLY A 111 -12.27 -3.28 24.30
C GLY A 111 -10.82 -3.70 24.20
N TYR A 112 -10.23 -3.76 23.01
CA TYR A 112 -8.82 -4.11 22.83
C TYR A 112 -7.89 -2.98 23.29
N ILE A 113 -6.83 -3.35 24.01
CA ILE A 113 -5.75 -2.46 24.42
C ILE A 113 -4.51 -2.84 23.61
N LEU A 114 -4.32 -2.15 22.49
CA LEU A 114 -3.24 -2.38 21.54
C LEU A 114 -2.50 -1.07 21.25
N GLU A 115 -1.21 -1.17 20.98
CA GLU A 115 -0.43 -0.09 20.40
C GLU A 115 -0.56 -0.07 18.87
N TYR A 116 -0.34 1.09 18.26
CA TYR A 116 -0.50 1.26 16.83
C TYR A 116 0.68 2.03 16.25
N ALA A 117 1.34 1.46 15.24
CA ALA A 117 2.40 2.13 14.49
C ALA A 117 1.89 2.53 13.10
N ASN A 118 2.01 3.83 12.77
CA ASN A 118 1.74 4.31 11.43
C ASN A 118 3.03 4.38 10.62
N LYS A 119 3.16 3.48 9.64
CA LYS A 119 4.28 3.36 8.71
C LYS A 119 3.75 3.40 7.26
N THR A 120 2.66 4.14 7.03
CA THR A 120 2.13 4.38 5.69
C THR A 120 2.71 5.65 5.09
N LEU A 121 2.86 5.67 3.77
CA LEU A 121 3.58 6.71 3.04
C LEU A 121 2.75 7.15 1.83
N ALA A 122 2.42 8.45 1.76
CA ALA A 122 1.66 9.01 0.65
C ALA A 122 2.57 9.33 -0.54
N GLY A 123 2.18 8.87 -1.74
CA GLY A 123 2.86 9.19 -3.00
C GLY A 123 4.25 8.55 -3.16
N ALA A 124 4.57 7.52 -2.37
CA ALA A 124 5.86 6.84 -2.42
C ALA A 124 5.68 5.40 -2.92
N GLY A 125 6.51 4.96 -3.88
CA GLY A 125 6.49 3.59 -4.38
C GLY A 125 7.01 2.58 -3.35
N THR A 126 6.82 1.30 -3.65
CA THR A 126 7.18 0.16 -2.78
C THR A 126 8.65 0.14 -2.38
N LEU A 127 9.57 0.60 -3.24
CA LEU A 127 11.00 0.73 -2.91
C LEU A 127 11.26 1.67 -1.71
N SER A 128 10.43 2.70 -1.52
CA SER A 128 10.53 3.57 -0.34
C SER A 128 10.05 2.87 0.93
N ILE A 129 9.01 2.04 0.83
CA ILE A 129 8.53 1.21 1.94
C ILE A 129 9.62 0.21 2.35
N MET A 130 10.25 -0.45 1.37
CA MET A 130 11.35 -1.38 1.60
C MET A 130 12.54 -0.70 2.26
N LYS A 131 12.92 0.50 1.79
CA LYS A 131 13.97 1.30 2.43
C LYS A 131 13.64 1.59 3.89
N MET A 132 12.41 2.02 4.16
CA MET A 132 11.93 2.31 5.52
C MET A 132 11.91 1.07 6.42
N ALA A 133 11.60 -0.10 5.86
CA ALA A 133 11.64 -1.37 6.57
C ALA A 133 13.08 -1.80 6.92
N GLY A 134 14.10 -1.21 6.28
CA GLY A 134 15.50 -1.57 6.47
C GLY A 134 15.96 -2.68 5.52
N VAL A 135 15.26 -2.89 4.39
CA VAL A 135 15.76 -3.76 3.33
C VAL A 135 17.11 -3.22 2.81
N PRO A 136 18.13 -4.08 2.60
CA PRO A 136 19.45 -3.65 2.17
C PRO A 136 19.43 -2.83 0.87
N GLN A 137 20.30 -1.82 0.79
CA GLN A 137 20.37 -0.95 -0.39
C GLN A 137 20.71 -1.74 -1.66
N ASP A 138 21.60 -2.72 -1.57
CA ASP A 138 21.97 -3.58 -2.71
C ASP A 138 20.78 -4.34 -3.30
N ASP A 139 19.75 -4.63 -2.51
CA ASP A 139 18.51 -5.25 -3.03
C ASP A 139 17.64 -4.23 -3.73
N LEU A 140 17.53 -3.00 -3.20
CA LEU A 140 16.80 -1.90 -3.83
C LEU A 140 17.43 -1.52 -5.17
N ASP A 141 18.75 -1.45 -5.23
CA ASP A 141 19.50 -1.08 -6.43
C ASP A 141 19.28 -2.07 -7.58
N LYS A 142 19.09 -3.37 -7.28
CA LYS A 142 18.75 -4.38 -8.29
C LYS A 142 17.39 -4.11 -8.94
N TYR A 143 16.36 -3.79 -8.15
CA TYR A 143 15.04 -3.43 -8.69
C TYR A 143 15.14 -2.15 -9.54
N ILE A 144 15.85 -1.12 -9.05
CA ILE A 144 16.05 0.14 -9.79
C ILE A 144 16.74 -0.12 -11.15
N GLU A 145 17.79 -0.94 -11.17
CA GLU A 145 18.48 -1.32 -12.40
C GLU A 145 17.52 -2.06 -13.36
N GLN A 146 16.78 -3.06 -12.87
CA GLN A 146 15.82 -3.82 -13.65
C GLN A 146 14.71 -2.95 -14.25
N HIS A 147 14.17 -2.00 -13.48
CA HIS A 147 13.13 -1.09 -13.94
C HIS A 147 13.67 -0.11 -14.98
N THR A 148 14.89 0.39 -14.78
CA THR A 148 15.57 1.27 -15.73
C THR A 148 15.81 0.55 -17.06
N VAL A 149 16.24 -0.72 -17.03
CA VAL A 149 16.41 -1.54 -18.23
C VAL A 149 15.06 -1.79 -18.90
N SER A 150 14.01 -2.11 -18.13
CA SER A 150 12.66 -2.39 -18.64
C SER A 150 12.02 -1.18 -19.32
N ALA A 151 12.32 0.04 -18.84
CA ALA A 151 11.84 1.28 -19.47
C ALA A 151 12.50 1.56 -20.83
N GLY A 152 13.64 0.93 -21.12
CA GLY A 152 14.36 1.08 -22.39
C GLY A 152 14.75 2.53 -22.66
N TRP A 153 14.19 3.11 -23.73
CA TRP A 153 14.44 4.52 -24.10
C TRP A 153 13.51 5.51 -23.38
N ALA A 154 12.47 5.02 -22.70
CA ALA A 154 11.60 5.88 -21.91
C ALA A 154 12.26 6.21 -20.57
N THR A 155 12.02 7.42 -20.07
CA THR A 155 12.38 7.76 -18.68
C THR A 155 11.45 6.97 -17.75
N PRO A 156 11.98 6.16 -16.80
CA PRO A 156 11.15 5.50 -15.80
C PRO A 156 10.31 6.50 -15.01
N ALA A 157 9.10 6.10 -14.59
CA ALA A 157 8.33 6.93 -13.68
C ALA A 157 9.08 7.05 -12.34
N VAL A 158 9.00 8.23 -11.72
CA VAL A 158 9.67 8.49 -10.43
C VAL A 158 9.24 7.48 -9.36
N THR A 159 8.01 6.99 -9.41
CA THR A 159 7.54 5.98 -8.46
C THR A 159 8.07 4.57 -8.72
N GLU A 160 8.62 4.30 -9.92
CA GLU A 160 9.22 2.99 -10.24
C GLU A 160 10.67 2.89 -9.78
N THR A 161 11.43 3.98 -9.80
CA THR A 161 12.88 3.95 -9.48
C THR A 161 13.26 4.86 -8.32
N GLY A 162 12.35 5.71 -7.85
CA GLY A 162 12.61 6.68 -6.80
C GLY A 162 12.46 6.08 -5.41
N ILE A 163 13.45 6.34 -4.57
CA ILE A 163 13.37 6.15 -3.12
C ILE A 163 13.20 7.54 -2.50
N ARG A 164 12.16 7.75 -1.71
CA ARG A 164 11.94 9.01 -1.00
C ARG A 164 13.01 9.21 0.08
N ASP A 165 13.39 10.47 0.29
CA ASP A 165 14.20 10.85 1.44
C ASP A 165 13.36 10.68 2.72
N LEU A 166 13.74 9.71 3.56
CA LEU A 166 13.04 9.37 4.80
C LEU A 166 13.69 10.08 5.99
N THR A 167 12.87 10.56 6.93
CA THR A 167 13.36 11.13 8.19
C THR A 167 13.82 10.05 9.16
N ALA A 168 14.56 10.43 10.20
CA ALA A 168 14.99 9.48 11.23
C ALA A 168 13.80 8.86 11.97
N GLU A 169 12.74 9.63 12.17
CA GLU A 169 11.49 9.19 12.82
C GLU A 169 10.72 8.19 11.94
N GLU A 170 10.69 8.41 10.62
CA GLU A 170 10.09 7.45 9.69
C GLU A 170 10.85 6.12 9.71
N MET A 171 12.18 6.18 9.74
CA MET A 171 13.09 5.03 9.78
C MET A 171 13.14 4.30 11.12
N ASP A 172 12.60 4.87 12.20
CA ASP A 172 12.61 4.23 13.51
C ASP A 172 11.76 2.93 13.51
N ARG A 173 12.24 1.87 14.14
CA ARG A 173 11.64 0.52 14.08
C ARG A 173 11.27 0.00 15.47
N PHE A 174 10.47 0.77 16.21
CA PHE A 174 9.88 0.34 17.48
C PHE A 174 8.78 -0.73 17.31
N ASP A 175 8.30 -0.92 16.09
CA ASP A 175 7.13 -1.72 15.73
C ASP A 175 7.45 -3.16 15.28
N LYS A 176 8.71 -3.59 15.35
CA LYS A 176 9.17 -4.89 14.82
C LYS A 176 8.41 -6.09 15.37
N GLU A 177 7.95 -5.99 16.62
CA GLU A 177 7.22 -7.06 17.30
C GLU A 177 5.71 -6.92 17.17
N TYR A 178 5.19 -5.98 16.36
CA TYR A 178 3.75 -5.81 16.13
C TYR A 178 3.28 -6.71 14.98
N ILE A 179 1.97 -6.94 14.92
CA ILE A 179 1.34 -7.61 13.77
C ILE A 179 1.45 -6.69 12.55
N PRO A 180 2.13 -7.08 11.47
CA PRO A 180 2.18 -6.28 10.25
C PRO A 180 0.89 -6.39 9.43
N ILE A 181 0.33 -5.23 9.09
CA ILE A 181 -0.66 -5.06 8.03
C ILE A 181 0.04 -4.32 6.88
N ILE A 182 0.24 -4.98 5.75
CA ILE A 182 0.99 -4.45 4.61
C ILE A 182 0.04 -4.14 3.46
N THR A 183 -0.05 -2.86 3.09
CA THR A 183 -0.89 -2.33 2.01
C THR A 183 0.01 -1.70 0.94
N MET A 184 0.74 -2.52 0.19
CA MET A 184 1.74 -2.06 -0.79
C MET A 184 1.28 -2.34 -2.21
N GLY A 185 1.43 -1.36 -3.11
CA GLY A 185 1.39 -1.57 -4.57
C GLY A 185 0.76 -0.44 -5.38
N TYR A 186 -0.01 0.45 -4.76
CA TYR A 186 -0.80 1.47 -5.45
C TYR A 186 0.04 2.48 -6.22
N TYR A 187 1.16 2.96 -5.64
CA TYR A 187 1.98 4.00 -6.26
C TYR A 187 3.01 3.47 -7.28
N GLY A 188 3.22 2.16 -7.38
CA GLY A 188 4.24 1.54 -8.23
C GLY A 188 5.54 1.22 -7.48
N GLY A 189 6.62 0.98 -8.20
CA GLY A 189 7.90 0.53 -7.62
C GLY A 189 8.15 -0.97 -7.76
N TRP A 190 7.31 -1.65 -8.53
CA TRP A 190 7.31 -3.11 -8.71
C TRP A 190 7.16 -3.51 -10.19
N ASN A 191 7.42 -2.56 -11.10
CA ASN A 191 7.39 -2.75 -12.56
C ASN A 191 6.09 -3.34 -13.12
N ARG A 192 4.99 -3.25 -12.36
CA ARG A 192 3.69 -3.86 -12.68
C ARG A 192 3.74 -5.39 -12.79
N ASP A 193 4.76 -6.06 -12.23
CA ASP A 193 4.83 -7.51 -12.09
C ASP A 193 4.36 -7.98 -10.69
N PRO A 194 3.17 -8.62 -10.56
CA PRO A 194 2.63 -8.99 -9.25
C PRO A 194 3.54 -9.94 -8.47
N LYS A 195 4.41 -10.70 -9.14
CA LYS A 195 5.41 -11.55 -8.47
C LYS A 195 6.47 -10.71 -7.80
N GLU A 196 6.94 -9.67 -8.47
CA GLU A 196 7.90 -8.73 -7.93
C GLU A 196 7.31 -8.00 -6.71
N LEU A 197 6.05 -7.54 -6.80
CA LEU A 197 5.36 -6.95 -5.66
C LEU A 197 5.32 -7.90 -4.45
N ALA A 198 5.00 -9.18 -4.69
CA ALA A 198 4.97 -10.18 -3.63
C ALA A 198 6.35 -10.44 -3.04
N GLU A 199 7.41 -10.49 -3.86
CA GLU A 199 8.80 -10.60 -3.38
C GLU A 199 9.19 -9.39 -2.51
N GLN A 200 8.81 -8.18 -2.91
CA GLN A 200 9.09 -6.96 -2.16
C GLN A 200 8.32 -6.91 -0.83
N GLN A 201 7.06 -7.34 -0.82
CA GLN A 201 6.25 -7.48 0.40
C GLN A 201 6.88 -8.51 1.35
N GLN A 202 7.36 -9.66 0.84
CA GLN A 202 8.07 -10.65 1.65
C GLN A 202 9.33 -10.05 2.26
N LYS A 203 10.12 -9.27 1.50
CA LYS A 203 11.32 -8.59 2.03
C LYS A 203 11.00 -7.60 3.14
N VAL A 204 9.85 -6.93 3.09
CA VAL A 204 9.37 -6.07 4.20
C VAL A 204 8.97 -6.92 5.40
N LEU A 205 8.22 -8.00 5.17
CA LEU A 205 7.77 -8.93 6.20
C LEU A 205 8.94 -9.58 6.95
N ASP A 206 10.01 -9.95 6.24
CA ASP A 206 11.23 -10.54 6.80
C ASP A 206 11.96 -9.60 7.78
N THR A 207 11.59 -8.32 7.84
CA THR A 207 12.15 -7.36 8.81
C THR A 207 11.39 -7.30 10.13
N PHE A 208 10.29 -8.04 10.27
CA PHE A 208 9.54 -8.17 11.53
C PHE A 208 10.12 -9.29 12.39
N GLY A 209 9.88 -9.17 13.70
CA GLY A 209 10.34 -10.12 14.72
C GLY A 209 9.34 -11.24 14.97
N ALA A 210 8.95 -11.44 16.22
CA ALA A 210 8.18 -12.59 16.70
C ALA A 210 6.81 -12.75 16.02
N ASN A 211 6.22 -11.65 15.52
CA ASN A 211 4.91 -11.67 14.86
C ASN A 211 5.00 -11.66 13.31
N LYS A 212 6.17 -11.95 12.72
CA LYS A 212 6.31 -12.01 11.26
C LYS A 212 5.39 -13.03 10.57
N ASP A 213 5.00 -14.09 11.28
CA ASP A 213 4.08 -15.12 10.76
C ASP A 213 2.60 -14.78 11.09
N LYS A 214 2.38 -13.67 11.81
CA LYS A 214 1.06 -13.11 12.11
C LYS A 214 0.81 -11.84 11.31
N PHE A 215 0.56 -11.97 10.00
CA PHE A 215 0.49 -10.84 9.09
C PHE A 215 -0.78 -10.81 8.24
N ILE A 216 -1.09 -9.63 7.69
CA ILE A 216 -2.14 -9.47 6.69
C ILE A 216 -1.60 -8.65 5.53
N ILE A 217 -1.82 -9.13 4.30
CA ILE A 217 -1.55 -8.40 3.06
C ILE A 217 -2.86 -7.86 2.49
N VAL A 218 -2.95 -6.55 2.33
CA VAL A 218 -4.10 -5.88 1.69
C VAL A 218 -3.73 -5.58 0.24
N GLY A 219 -4.44 -6.22 -0.68
CA GLY A 219 -4.17 -6.08 -2.11
C GLY A 219 -4.59 -4.72 -2.65
N VAL A 220 -3.62 -3.91 -3.07
CA VAL A 220 -3.84 -2.62 -3.75
C VAL A 220 -2.98 -2.53 -5.00
N ARG A 221 -3.48 -1.81 -6.01
CA ARG A 221 -2.79 -1.65 -7.30
C ARG A 221 -3.07 -0.25 -7.90
N PRO A 222 -2.25 0.21 -8.86
CA PRO A 222 -2.58 1.37 -9.67
C PRO A 222 -3.93 1.19 -10.36
N MET A 223 -4.77 2.23 -10.30
CA MET A 223 -6.10 2.25 -10.92
C MET A 223 -6.07 2.74 -12.38
N ASP A 224 -4.88 3.05 -12.90
CA ASP A 224 -4.64 3.59 -14.25
C ASP A 224 -4.79 2.56 -15.39
N GLY A 225 -5.17 1.33 -15.08
CA GLY A 225 -5.36 0.24 -16.04
C GLY A 225 -4.05 -0.42 -16.50
N SER A 226 -2.91 -0.09 -15.89
CA SER A 226 -1.60 -0.63 -16.27
C SER A 226 -1.33 -2.05 -15.77
N VAL A 227 -2.16 -2.56 -14.87
CA VAL A 227 -2.01 -3.88 -14.23
C VAL A 227 -3.08 -4.85 -14.74
N ASN A 228 -2.65 -6.06 -15.11
CA ASN A 228 -3.54 -7.17 -15.44
C ASN A 228 -4.21 -7.72 -14.19
N ILE A 229 -5.49 -7.36 -13.97
CA ILE A 229 -6.22 -7.68 -12.74
C ILE A 229 -6.35 -9.19 -12.46
N PRO A 230 -6.79 -10.03 -13.42
CA PRO A 230 -6.84 -11.48 -13.20
C PRO A 230 -5.49 -12.10 -12.79
N GLU A 231 -4.40 -11.65 -13.40
CA GLU A 231 -3.06 -12.14 -13.09
C GLU A 231 -2.60 -11.67 -11.70
N TYR A 232 -2.81 -10.39 -11.40
CA TYR A 232 -2.55 -9.81 -10.09
C TYR A 232 -3.28 -10.58 -8.98
N GLU A 233 -4.60 -10.75 -9.10
CA GLU A 233 -5.40 -11.46 -8.10
C GLU A 233 -4.97 -12.92 -7.95
N LYS A 234 -4.61 -13.59 -9.05
CA LYS A 234 -4.11 -14.95 -9.01
C LYS A 234 -2.81 -15.03 -8.21
N VAL A 235 -1.80 -14.21 -8.55
CA VAL A 235 -0.50 -14.23 -7.88
C VAL A 235 -0.64 -13.91 -6.40
N MET A 236 -1.40 -12.86 -6.06
CA MET A 236 -1.57 -12.45 -4.67
C MET A 236 -2.28 -13.51 -3.83
N LYS A 237 -3.34 -14.14 -4.36
CA LYS A 237 -4.06 -15.24 -3.69
C LYS A 237 -3.18 -16.49 -3.54
N GLU A 238 -2.41 -16.84 -4.56
CA GLU A 238 -1.52 -18.01 -4.53
C GLU A 238 -0.36 -17.81 -3.54
N THR A 239 0.22 -16.60 -3.47
CA THR A 239 1.37 -16.33 -2.59
C THR A 239 0.98 -16.18 -1.12
N TRP A 240 -0.09 -15.43 -0.84
CA TRP A 240 -0.42 -15.01 0.53
C TRP A 240 -1.54 -15.81 1.19
N GLY A 241 -2.28 -16.61 0.40
CA GLY A 241 -3.29 -17.53 0.93
C GLY A 241 -4.30 -16.85 1.85
N GLU A 242 -4.46 -17.39 3.05
CA GLU A 242 -5.43 -16.91 4.04
C GLU A 242 -5.12 -15.52 4.60
N HIS A 243 -3.86 -15.07 4.51
CA HIS A 243 -3.41 -13.75 4.96
C HIS A 243 -3.75 -12.62 3.97
N TYR A 244 -4.28 -12.95 2.78
CA TYR A 244 -4.62 -11.97 1.76
C TYR A 244 -6.05 -11.42 1.90
N ILE A 245 -6.17 -10.10 1.82
CA ILE A 245 -7.44 -9.41 1.59
C ILE A 245 -7.43 -8.83 0.17
N SER A 246 -8.29 -9.36 -0.69
CA SER A 246 -8.57 -8.76 -1.99
C SER A 246 -9.50 -7.57 -1.84
N THR A 247 -8.98 -6.36 -2.06
CA THR A 247 -9.82 -5.15 -2.07
C THR A 247 -10.81 -5.14 -3.23
N ILE A 248 -10.58 -5.93 -4.27
CA ILE A 248 -11.52 -6.13 -5.38
C ILE A 248 -12.75 -6.91 -4.91
N ASP A 249 -12.54 -7.91 -4.03
CA ASP A 249 -13.63 -8.74 -3.53
C ASP A 249 -14.41 -8.06 -2.40
N VAL A 250 -13.72 -7.28 -1.53
CA VAL A 250 -14.36 -6.71 -0.32
C VAL A 250 -14.86 -5.28 -0.49
N CYS A 251 -14.37 -4.50 -1.47
CA CYS A 251 -14.77 -3.11 -1.64
C CYS A 251 -15.79 -2.93 -2.78
N THR A 252 -16.84 -2.19 -2.50
CA THR A 252 -17.87 -1.75 -3.46
C THR A 252 -17.52 -0.43 -4.15
N VAL A 253 -16.51 0.29 -3.64
CA VAL A 253 -15.98 1.56 -4.16
C VAL A 253 -14.45 1.52 -4.12
N THR A 254 -13.77 2.47 -4.75
CA THR A 254 -12.30 2.48 -4.75
C THR A 254 -11.73 2.67 -3.35
N THR A 255 -10.61 2.01 -3.08
CA THR A 255 -9.87 2.09 -1.81
C THR A 255 -9.37 3.49 -1.49
N THR A 256 -9.34 4.41 -2.46
CA THR A 256 -8.94 5.81 -2.27
C THR A 256 -10.04 6.71 -1.69
N THR A 257 -11.21 6.13 -1.38
CA THR A 257 -12.35 6.83 -0.76
C THR A 257 -12.49 6.46 0.72
N ALA A 258 -13.17 7.33 1.49
CA ALA A 258 -13.45 7.07 2.90
C ALA A 258 -14.28 5.78 3.12
N ASP A 259 -15.27 5.55 2.25
CA ASP A 259 -16.12 4.34 2.32
C ASP A 259 -15.35 3.08 1.94
N GLY A 260 -14.43 3.17 0.97
CA GLY A 260 -13.53 2.07 0.62
C GLY A 260 -12.61 1.70 1.78
N GLN A 261 -12.02 2.71 2.43
CA GLN A 261 -11.16 2.49 3.61
C GLN A 261 -11.91 1.94 4.82
N THR A 262 -13.19 2.29 4.98
CA THR A 262 -14.06 1.68 6.01
C THR A 262 -14.28 0.19 5.73
N GLN A 263 -14.58 -0.18 4.48
CA GLN A 263 -14.72 -1.60 4.09
C GLN A 263 -13.42 -2.39 4.27
N VAL A 264 -12.26 -1.79 3.96
CA VAL A 264 -10.96 -2.41 4.24
C VAL A 264 -10.77 -2.62 5.74
N ALA A 265 -11.11 -1.65 6.59
CA ALA A 265 -10.99 -1.78 8.03
C ALA A 265 -11.91 -2.87 8.62
N GLU A 266 -13.12 -3.01 8.08
CA GLU A 266 -14.03 -4.10 8.46
C GLU A 266 -13.44 -5.47 8.10
N ALA A 267 -12.96 -5.63 6.86
CA ALA A 267 -12.32 -6.86 6.41
C ALA A 267 -11.05 -7.19 7.23
N LEU A 268 -10.25 -6.17 7.59
CA LEU A 268 -9.08 -6.36 8.45
C LEU A 268 -9.47 -6.86 9.84
N TYR A 269 -10.49 -6.27 10.46
CA TYR A 269 -10.96 -6.71 11.77
C TYR A 269 -11.45 -8.17 11.74
N GLU A 270 -12.24 -8.54 10.73
CA GLU A 270 -12.72 -9.90 10.54
C GLU A 270 -11.56 -10.87 10.33
N LYS A 271 -10.58 -10.49 9.50
CA LYS A 271 -9.40 -11.31 9.22
C LYS A 271 -8.53 -11.53 10.46
N LEU A 272 -8.33 -10.50 11.28
CA LEU A 272 -7.60 -10.61 12.55
C LEU A 272 -8.26 -11.63 13.51
N LEU A 273 -9.59 -11.68 13.54
CA LEU A 273 -10.35 -12.66 14.32
C LEU A 273 -10.28 -14.06 13.71
N GLU A 274 -10.48 -14.17 12.39
CA GLU A 274 -10.47 -15.43 11.64
C GLU A 274 -9.15 -16.18 11.83
N LEU A 275 -8.02 -15.46 11.75
CA LEU A 275 -6.68 -16.03 11.89
C LEU A 275 -6.27 -16.22 13.36
N GLY A 276 -7.12 -15.85 14.33
CA GLY A 276 -6.82 -15.94 15.76
C GLY A 276 -5.68 -15.03 16.21
N TYR A 277 -5.43 -13.94 15.47
CA TYR A 277 -4.38 -12.97 15.79
C TYR A 277 -4.78 -12.03 16.93
N ILE A 278 -6.08 -11.84 17.09
CA ILE A 278 -6.69 -11.23 18.26
C ILE A 278 -7.77 -12.17 18.79
N SER A 279 -7.97 -12.17 20.10
CA SER A 279 -9.03 -12.93 20.76
C SER A 279 -9.58 -12.12 21.94
N LYS A 280 -10.82 -12.44 22.34
CA LYS A 280 -11.46 -11.84 23.53
C LYS A 280 -11.19 -12.68 24.77
#